data_AF-A0A8S9Q765-F1
#
_entry.id   AF-A0A8S9Q765-F1
#
_cell.length_a   1.000
_cell.length_b   1.000
_cell.length_c   1.000
_cell.angle_alpha   90.00
_cell.angle_beta   90.00
_cell.angle_gamma   90.00
#
_symmetry.space_group_name_H-M   'P 1'
#
loop_
_entity.id
_entity.type
_entity.pdbx_description
1 polymer ?
#
loop_
_entity_poly.entity_id
_entity_poly.type
_entity_poly.pdbx_seq_one_letter_code
_entity_poly.pdbx_strand_id
1 'polypeptide(L)' 'MRWAMENMLQHSICQSFRTDCKELIAMVKYPQAWPSFAMELERIETLQICFPDFNITHVPRAHN' A
#
# COMPACT_ATOMS: atom_id res chain seq x y z
N MET A 1 1.30 -6.09 -0.07
CA MET A 1 1.65 -4.68 -0.30
C MET A 1 3.06 -4.33 0.19
N ARG A 2 3.38 -4.55 1.47
CA ARG A 2 4.71 -4.27 2.05
C ARG A 2 5.88 -4.71 1.16
N TRP A 3 5.94 -6.00 0.80
CA TRP A 3 7.01 -6.54 -0.04
C TRP A 3 7.14 -5.81 -1.38
N ALA A 4 6.01 -5.47 -2.01
CA ALA A 4 6.03 -4.73 -3.28
C ALA A 4 6.60 -3.32 -3.09
N MET A 5 6.23 -2.62 -2.01
CA MET A 5 6.76 -1.28 -1.72
C MET A 5 8.26 -1.32 -1.40
N GLU A 6 8.71 -2.27 -0.58
CA GLU A 6 10.13 -2.49 -0.27
C GLU A 6 10.93 -2.81 -1.55
N ASN A 7 10.39 -3.65 -2.43
CA ASN A 7 11.03 -3.98 -3.70
C ASN A 7 11.07 -2.79 -4.67
N MET A 8 10.00 -2.01 -4.78
CA MET A 8 10.00 -0.81 -5.63
C MET A 8 11.00 0.23 -5.12
N LEU A 9 11.11 0.42 -3.80
CA LEU A 9 12.07 1.36 -3.20
C LEU A 9 13.53 1.04 -3.59
N GLN A 10 13.85 -0.24 -3.75
CA GLN A 10 15.20 -0.70 -4.11
C GLN A 10 15.48 -0.67 -5.62
N HIS A 11 14.45 -0.70 -6.47
CA HIS A 11 14.61 -1.02 -7.88
C HIS A 11 13.90 -0.06 -8.85
N SER A 12 13.12 0.91 -8.36
CA SER A 12 12.30 1.78 -9.22
C SER A 12 11.99 3.14 -8.59
N ILE A 13 11.68 4.12 -9.45
CA ILE A 13 11.07 5.40 -9.06
C ILE A 13 9.54 5.37 -9.13
N CYS A 14 8.94 4.24 -9.52
CA CYS A 14 7.49 4.11 -9.63
C CYS A 14 6.86 4.09 -8.24
N GLN A 15 5.86 4.94 -8.06
CA GLN A 15 5.14 5.14 -6.79
C GLN A 15 3.65 4.81 -6.90
N SER A 16 3.25 4.24 -8.05
CA SER A 16 1.87 3.87 -8.36
C SER A 16 1.66 2.37 -8.20
N PHE A 17 0.87 2.01 -7.21
CA PHE A 17 0.52 0.64 -6.88
C PHE A 17 -0.92 0.34 -7.33
N ARG A 18 -1.14 -0.92 -7.73
CA ARG A 18 -2.46 -1.43 -8.09
C ARG A 18 -2.77 -2.63 -7.20
N THR A 19 -4.02 -2.75 -6.78
CA THR A 19 -4.50 -3.91 -6.04
C THR A 19 -5.94 -4.21 -6.41
N ASP A 20 -6.31 -5.49 -6.42
CA ASP A 20 -7.69 -5.94 -6.52
C ASP A 20 -8.41 -6.01 -5.17
N CYS A 21 -7.70 -5.76 -4.07
CA CYS A 21 -8.24 -5.82 -2.73
C CYS A 21 -8.71 -4.43 -2.26
N LYS A 22 -10.03 -4.21 -2.28
CA LYS A 22 -10.65 -2.97 -1.78
C LYS A 22 -10.40 -2.76 -0.28
N GLU A 23 -10.37 -3.84 0.49
CA GLU A 23 -10.14 -3.80 1.94
C GLU A 23 -8.72 -3.30 2.24
N LEU A 24 -7.73 -3.71 1.44
CA LEU A 24 -6.35 -3.24 1.59
C LEU A 24 -6.24 -1.71 1.36
N ILE A 25 -6.97 -1.18 0.37
CA ILE A 25 -7.05 0.29 0.16
C ILE A 25 -7.70 0.96 1.37
N ALA A 26 -8.75 0.39 1.92
CA ALA A 26 -9.43 0.93 3.10
C ALA A 26 -8.56 0.87 4.36
N MET A 27 -7.82 -0.22 4.58
CA MET A 27 -6.87 -0.38 5.68
C MET A 27 -5.76 0.65 5.62
N VAL A 28 -5.25 0.95 4.43
CA VAL A 28 -4.22 1.97 4.22
C VAL A 28 -4.77 3.38 4.44
N LYS A 29 -5.99 3.68 3.98
CA LYS A 29 -6.61 5.00 4.15
C LYS A 29 -7.12 5.28 5.57
N TYR A 30 -7.58 4.23 6.26
CA TYR A 30 -8.20 4.32 7.57
C TYR A 30 -7.61 3.24 8.51
N PRO A 31 -6.31 3.32 8.86
CA PRO A 31 -5.67 2.29 9.66
C PRO A 31 -6.30 2.13 11.05
N GLN A 32 -6.88 3.21 11.58
CA GLN A 32 -7.58 3.23 12.87
C GLN A 32 -8.83 2.33 12.91
N ALA A 33 -9.42 2.00 11.75
CA ALA A 33 -10.55 1.07 11.68
C ALA A 33 -10.12 -0.40 11.80
N TRP A 34 -8.82 -0.70 11.77
CA TRP A 34 -8.25 -2.04 11.73
C TRP A 34 -7.17 -2.24 12.81
N PRO A 35 -7.52 -2.11 14.11
CA PRO A 35 -6.55 -2.16 15.20
C PRO A 35 -5.78 -3.48 15.28
N SER A 36 -6.36 -4.59 14.83
CA SER A 36 -5.69 -5.89 14.76
C SER A 36 -4.49 -5.92 13.80
N PHE A 37 -4.39 -4.96 12.88
CA PHE A 37 -3.30 -4.83 11.90
C PHE A 37 -2.44 -3.58 12.14
N ALA A 38 -2.56 -2.96 13.32
CA ALA A 38 -1.94 -1.66 13.60
C ALA A 38 -0.43 -1.66 13.33
N MET A 39 0.29 -2.69 13.78
CA MET A 39 1.74 -2.81 13.57
C MET A 39 2.09 -2.97 12.09
N GLU A 40 1.30 -3.74 11.35
CA GLU A 40 1.52 -3.98 9.93
C GLU A 40 1.28 -2.74 9.10
N LEU A 41 0.28 -1.94 9.49
CA LEU A 41 -0.11 -0.70 8.84
C LEU A 41 0.86 0.44 9.16
N GLU A 42 1.34 0.54 10.41
CA GLU A 42 2.40 1.48 10.79
C GLU A 42 3.66 1.28 9.94
N ARG A 43 4.05 0.02 9.69
CA ARG A 43 5.17 -0.28 8.78
C ARG A 43 4.92 0.17 7.34
N ILE A 44 3.68 0.03 6.85
CA ILE A 44 3.31 0.48 5.50
C ILE A 44 3.30 2.00 5.43
N GLU A 45 2.78 2.67 6.46
CA GLU A 45 2.76 4.13 6.58
C GLU A 45 4.19 4.70 6.60
N THR A 46 5.10 4.04 7.32
CA THR A 46 6.53 4.40 7.33
C THR A 46 7.14 4.29 5.93
N LEU A 47 6.80 3.22 5.18
CA LEU A 47 7.25 3.07 3.80
C LEU A 47 6.65 4.13 2.88
N GLN A 48 5.39 4.55 3.11
CA GLN A 48 4.74 5.61 2.33
C GLN A 48 5.45 6.96 2.43
N ILE A 49 6.06 7.28 3.57
CA ILE A 49 6.85 8.51 3.74
C ILE A 49 8.00 8.59 2.72
N CYS A 50 8.52 7.43 2.27
CA CYS A 50 9.56 7.38 1.27
C CYS A 50 9.06 7.57 -0.18
N PHE A 51 7.74 7.65 -0.38
CA PHE A 51 7.08 7.82 -1.67
C PHE A 51 6.31 9.15 -1.72
N PRO A 52 6.93 10.27 -2.16
CA PRO A 52 6.27 11.59 -2.19
C PRO A 52 5.00 11.65 -3.04
N ASP A 53 4.87 10.79 -4.06
CA ASP A 53 3.72 10.71 -4.97
C ASP A 53 3.00 9.35 -4.87
N PHE A 54 2.95 8.79 -3.65
CA PHE A 54 2.30 7.51 -3.42
C PHE A 54 0.85 7.49 -3.94
N ASN A 55 0.55 6.53 -4.79
CA ASN A 55 -0.79 6.30 -5.32
C ASN A 55 -1.13 4.81 -5.25
N ILE A 56 -2.31 4.47 -4.73
CA ILE A 56 -2.87 3.12 -4.75
C ILE A 56 -4.25 3.13 -5.40
N THR A 57 -4.43 2.31 -6.44
CA THR A 57 -5.68 2.23 -7.19
C THR A 57 -6.25 0.82 -7.19
N HIS A 58 -7.59 0.74 -7.14
CA HIS A 58 -8.30 -0.53 -7.26
C HIS A 58 -8.36 -0.95 -8.72
N VAL A 59 -7.97 -2.18 -9.02
CA VAL A 59 -8.17 -2.81 -10.32
C VAL A 59 -9.05 -4.06 -10.18
N PRO A 60 -10.01 -4.33 -11.08
CA PRO A 60 -10.76 -5.58 -11.02
C PRO A 60 -9.81 -6.78 -11.12
N ARG A 61 -10.08 -7.85 -10.37
CA ARG A 61 -9.26 -9.08 -10.36
C ARG A 61 -9.02 -9.70 -11.74
N ALA A 62 -9.89 -9.45 -12.71
CA ALA A 62 -9.69 -9.83 -14.11
C ALA A 62 -8.50 -9.12 -14.81
N HIS A 63 -7.91 -8.11 -14.18
CA HIS A 63 -6.81 -7.28 -14.67
C HIS A 63 -5.61 -7.24 -13.70
N ASN A 64 -5.52 -8.19 -12.77
CA ASN A 64 -4.43 -8.31 -11.81
C ASN A 64 -3.52 -9.50 -12.16
#